data_AF-A0A2T2VGS2-F1
#
_entry.id   AF-A0A2T2VGS2-F1
#
_cell.length_a   1.000
_cell.length_b   1.000
_cell.length_c   1.000
_cell.angle_alpha   90.00
_cell.angle_beta   90.00
_cell.angle_gamma   90.00
#
_symmetry.space_group_name_H-M   'P 1'
#
loop_
_entity.id
_entity.type
_entity.pdbx_description
1 polymer ?
#
loop_
_entity_poly.entity_id
_entity_poly.type
_entity_poly.pdbx_seq_one_letter_code
_entity_poly.pdbx_strand_id
1 'polypeptide(L)'
;GSNSHNITDAWVIINNEVVGTFELPETFPVLEKKQPSIVIRPGIKDNGISNTRAPYPFYKTVSIDSLNLEAKKVDSLNLLTTEYVDQTQFAWLEDFEDTTDLVLENTSNSTVPFEITSNENEVFEGEQSLKATIRQKRGLFEVKARDPYIKEFDEPGKVYLEANFKTDIEIGTGIFAYRTSSSEQYTKAFMNKSPNEWKKIYINLTKKINEYPDSYSFSFFLGALKKSANPPATLYLDNLKLVYFE
;
A
#
# COMPACT_ATOMS: atom_id res chain seq x y z
N GLY A 1 -8.01 4.29 -10.71
CA GLY A 1 -6.97 3.87 -9.76
C GLY A 1 -5.83 3.16 -10.48
N SER A 2 -4.58 3.49 -10.16
CA SER A 2 -3.36 3.04 -10.88
C SER A 2 -3.12 1.52 -10.91
N ASN A 3 -2.46 1.06 -11.99
CA ASN A 3 -1.88 -0.28 -12.18
C ASN A 3 -0.52 -0.47 -11.47
N SER A 4 -0.02 0.55 -10.75
CA SER A 4 1.22 0.45 -9.98
C SER A 4 1.13 -0.61 -8.89
N HIS A 5 2.15 -1.46 -8.82
CA HIS A 5 2.32 -2.49 -7.79
C HIS A 5 3.76 -2.53 -7.25
N ASN A 6 3.93 -3.10 -6.07
CA ASN A 6 5.24 -3.44 -5.50
C ASN A 6 5.25 -4.91 -5.04
N ILE A 7 4.77 -5.77 -5.94
CA ILE A 7 4.94 -7.22 -5.87
C ILE A 7 6.45 -7.51 -6.02
N THR A 8 7.05 -8.04 -4.96
CA THR A 8 8.49 -8.31 -4.89
C THR A 8 8.81 -9.79 -4.73
N ASP A 9 7.79 -10.60 -4.44
CA ASP A 9 7.95 -12.01 -4.13
C ASP A 9 6.88 -12.85 -4.85
N ALA A 10 7.20 -14.12 -5.07
CA ALA A 10 6.28 -15.14 -5.54
C ALA A 10 6.22 -16.29 -4.53
N TRP A 11 5.04 -16.55 -3.97
CA TRP A 11 4.76 -17.78 -3.23
C TRP A 11 4.34 -18.84 -4.23
N VAL A 12 5.22 -19.82 -4.44
CA VAL A 12 5.06 -20.85 -5.46
C VAL A 12 4.54 -22.13 -4.82
N ILE A 13 3.42 -22.60 -5.35
CA ILE A 13 2.77 -23.86 -5.00
C ILE A 13 2.77 -24.71 -6.27
N ILE A 14 3.19 -25.96 -6.18
CA ILE A 14 3.21 -26.91 -7.29
C ILE A 14 2.48 -28.17 -6.86
N ASN A 15 1.47 -28.59 -7.63
CA ASN A 15 0.66 -29.77 -7.33
C ASN A 15 0.15 -29.78 -5.89
N ASN A 16 -0.34 -28.61 -5.45
CA ASN A 16 -0.86 -28.36 -4.10
C ASN A 16 0.18 -28.41 -2.97
N GLU A 17 1.47 -28.52 -3.27
CA GLU A 17 2.56 -28.45 -2.29
C GLU A 17 3.29 -27.10 -2.36
N VAL A 18 3.61 -26.52 -1.19
CA VAL A 18 4.38 -25.29 -1.12
C VAL A 18 5.83 -25.58 -1.46
N VAL A 19 6.33 -25.01 -2.56
CA VAL A 19 7.73 -25.14 -2.97
C VAL A 19 8.60 -24.11 -2.26
N GLY A 20 8.11 -22.87 -2.14
CA GLY A 20 8.82 -21.82 -1.45
C GLY A 20 8.37 -20.41 -1.82
N THR A 21 9.14 -19.44 -1.34
CA THR A 21 8.99 -18.02 -1.63
C THR A 21 10.23 -17.53 -2.34
N PHE A 22 10.06 -16.84 -3.45
CA PHE A 22 11.14 -16.40 -4.33
C PHE A 22 11.05 -14.90 -4.57
N GLU A 23 12.15 -14.16 -4.36
CA GLU A 23 12.23 -12.72 -4.62
C GLU A 23 12.36 -12.48 -6.14
N LEU A 24 11.43 -11.75 -6.74
CA LEU A 24 11.31 -11.63 -8.18
C LEU A 24 12.35 -10.65 -8.79
N PRO A 25 12.80 -10.88 -10.04
CA PRO A 25 12.57 -12.07 -10.87
C PRO A 25 13.49 -13.24 -10.46
N GLU A 26 12.97 -14.47 -10.45
CA GLU A 26 13.74 -15.64 -10.00
C GLU A 26 13.34 -16.93 -10.73
N THR A 27 14.25 -17.91 -10.75
CA THR A 27 14.02 -19.28 -11.20
C THR A 27 13.81 -20.19 -10.00
N PHE A 28 12.73 -20.96 -10.00
CA PHE A 28 12.44 -21.93 -8.93
C PHE A 28 12.49 -23.38 -9.44
N PRO A 29 12.86 -24.34 -8.58
CA PRO A 29 12.94 -25.75 -8.97
C PRO A 29 11.55 -26.38 -9.10
N VAL A 30 11.40 -27.25 -10.09
CA VAL A 30 10.22 -28.12 -10.25
C VAL A 30 10.71 -29.57 -10.28
N LEU A 31 10.25 -30.39 -9.34
CA LEU A 31 10.73 -31.78 -9.18
C LEU A 31 10.01 -32.78 -10.09
N GLU A 32 8.81 -32.44 -10.57
CA GLU A 32 7.96 -33.35 -11.32
C GLU A 32 8.11 -33.25 -12.84
N LYS A 33 7.76 -34.34 -13.54
CA LYS A 33 7.83 -34.42 -15.00
C LYS A 33 6.44 -34.47 -15.61
N LYS A 34 6.22 -33.56 -16.57
CA LYS A 34 5.06 -33.39 -17.45
C LYS A 34 3.86 -32.74 -16.75
N GLN A 35 3.60 -31.47 -17.11
CA GLN A 35 2.38 -30.72 -16.79
C GLN A 35 2.08 -30.55 -15.29
N PRO A 36 2.99 -29.96 -14.50
CA PRO A 36 2.65 -29.57 -13.14
C PRO A 36 1.56 -28.49 -13.14
N SER A 37 0.67 -28.52 -12.15
CA SER A 37 -0.19 -27.37 -11.84
C SER A 37 0.60 -26.42 -10.94
N ILE A 38 0.91 -25.24 -11.46
CA ILE A 38 1.67 -24.21 -10.75
C ILE A 38 0.72 -23.09 -10.36
N VAL A 39 0.70 -22.75 -9.07
CA VAL A 39 -0.03 -21.61 -8.53
C VAL A 39 0.95 -20.64 -7.90
N ILE A 40 0.93 -19.40 -8.36
CA ILE A 40 1.77 -18.32 -7.85
C ILE A 40 0.88 -17.32 -7.13
N ARG A 41 1.19 -17.05 -5.86
CA ARG A 41 0.56 -15.98 -5.09
C ARG A 41 1.47 -14.74 -5.08
N PRO A 42 1.01 -13.59 -5.58
CA PRO A 42 1.79 -12.35 -5.56
C PRO A 42 2.14 -11.92 -4.14
N GLY A 43 3.41 -11.71 -3.86
CA GLY A 43 3.94 -11.38 -2.54
C GLY A 43 4.44 -9.93 -2.44
N ILE A 44 4.23 -9.33 -1.27
CA ILE A 44 4.61 -7.96 -0.95
C ILE A 44 5.42 -7.89 0.35
N LYS A 45 6.10 -6.76 0.58
CA LYS A 45 6.66 -6.37 1.88
C LYS A 45 5.56 -5.71 2.73
N ASP A 46 5.00 -6.45 3.69
CA ASP A 46 3.92 -5.99 4.56
C ASP A 46 4.40 -4.83 5.44
N ASN A 47 3.69 -3.70 5.38
CA ASN A 47 4.07 -2.43 6.03
C ASN A 47 5.45 -1.90 5.57
N GLY A 48 5.93 -2.31 4.39
CA GLY A 48 7.25 -1.93 3.89
C GLY A 48 8.44 -2.56 4.63
N ILE A 49 8.20 -3.57 5.49
CA ILE A 49 9.25 -4.22 6.29
C ILE A 49 9.82 -5.39 5.49
N SER A 50 11.11 -5.33 5.16
CA SER A 50 11.76 -6.34 4.30
C SER A 50 11.72 -7.77 4.85
N ASN A 51 11.69 -7.94 6.17
CA ASN A 51 11.61 -9.24 6.82
C ASN A 51 10.17 -9.73 7.03
N THR A 52 9.17 -8.91 6.71
CA THR A 52 7.75 -9.26 6.85
C THR A 52 7.15 -9.34 5.46
N ARG A 53 7.40 -10.44 4.77
CA ARG A 53 6.88 -10.69 3.43
C ARG A 53 5.62 -11.57 3.53
N ALA A 54 4.61 -11.30 2.72
CA ALA A 54 3.37 -12.09 2.70
C ALA A 54 2.70 -12.06 1.32
N PRO A 55 1.93 -13.10 0.94
CA PRO A 55 1.00 -13.01 -0.17
C PRO A 55 0.04 -11.84 0.04
N TYR A 56 -0.08 -10.95 -0.95
CA TYR A 56 -1.03 -9.85 -0.87
C TYR A 56 -2.44 -10.41 -1.06
N PRO A 57 -3.32 -10.27 -0.05
CA PRO A 57 -4.58 -10.99 -0.06
C PRO A 57 -5.54 -10.51 -1.14
N PHE A 58 -5.42 -9.25 -1.57
CA PHE A 58 -6.32 -8.66 -2.55
C PHE A 58 -5.96 -8.98 -3.99
N TYR A 59 -4.82 -9.62 -4.29
CA TYR A 59 -4.48 -10.02 -5.66
C TYR A 59 -4.89 -11.47 -5.95
N LYS A 60 -5.40 -11.71 -7.17
CA LYS A 60 -5.68 -13.06 -7.67
C LYS A 60 -4.39 -13.87 -7.75
N THR A 61 -4.53 -15.18 -7.52
CA THR A 61 -3.44 -16.13 -7.77
C THR A 61 -3.28 -16.35 -9.28
N VAL A 62 -2.05 -16.51 -9.74
CA VAL A 62 -1.75 -16.85 -11.12
C VAL A 62 -1.62 -18.37 -11.23
N SER A 63 -2.51 -19.02 -11.96
CA SER A 63 -2.50 -20.47 -12.19
C SER A 63 -1.96 -20.80 -13.57
N ILE A 64 -1.10 -21.81 -13.66
CA ILE A 64 -0.44 -22.27 -14.88
C ILE A 64 -0.57 -23.79 -14.92
N ASP A 65 -1.45 -24.29 -15.80
CA ASP A 65 -1.82 -25.71 -15.84
C ASP A 65 -1.34 -26.47 -17.10
N SER A 66 -0.71 -25.77 -18.05
CA SER A 66 -0.39 -26.33 -19.38
C SER A 66 1.08 -26.22 -19.77
N LEU A 67 1.99 -26.27 -18.79
CA LEU A 67 3.43 -26.16 -19.02
C LEU A 67 4.08 -27.55 -19.21
N ASN A 68 4.56 -27.82 -20.43
CA ASN A 68 5.29 -29.06 -20.74
C ASN A 68 6.77 -28.92 -20.37
N LEU A 69 7.11 -29.14 -19.10
CA LEU A 69 8.49 -29.08 -18.63
C LEU A 69 9.34 -30.28 -19.10
N GLU A 70 10.57 -29.98 -19.50
CA GLU A 70 11.59 -30.96 -19.80
C GLU A 70 12.65 -31.04 -18.69
N ALA A 71 13.09 -32.26 -18.38
CA ALA A 71 14.08 -32.48 -17.34
C ALA A 71 15.39 -31.74 -17.65
N LYS A 72 15.92 -31.01 -16.65
CA LYS A 72 17.17 -30.23 -16.75
C LYS A 72 17.12 -29.08 -17.77
N LYS A 73 15.93 -28.63 -18.17
CA LYS A 73 15.74 -27.38 -18.91
C LYS A 73 15.13 -26.31 -18.01
N VAL A 74 15.40 -25.06 -18.35
CA VAL A 74 14.75 -23.89 -17.75
C VAL A 74 13.75 -23.38 -18.76
N ASP A 75 12.48 -23.31 -18.35
CA ASP A 75 11.39 -22.76 -19.14
C ASP A 75 11.04 -21.35 -18.61
N SER A 76 10.59 -20.46 -19.49
CA SER A 76 10.15 -19.12 -19.14
C SER A 76 8.64 -19.08 -18.97
N LEU A 77 8.15 -18.46 -17.89
CA LEU A 77 6.72 -18.23 -17.67
C LEU A 77 6.20 -16.96 -18.37
N ASN A 78 7.04 -16.28 -19.15
CA ASN A 78 6.77 -14.95 -19.72
C ASN A 78 6.35 -13.92 -18.66
N LEU A 79 5.89 -12.75 -19.10
CA LEU A 79 5.35 -11.73 -18.19
C LEU A 79 4.02 -12.23 -17.63
N LEU A 80 3.98 -12.40 -16.31
CA LEU A 80 2.76 -12.75 -15.58
C LEU A 80 2.04 -11.48 -15.14
N THR A 81 0.71 -11.52 -15.17
CA THR A 81 -0.16 -10.44 -14.69
C THR A 81 -1.12 -10.98 -13.64
N THR A 82 -1.60 -10.08 -12.78
CA THR A 82 -2.64 -10.35 -11.80
C THR A 82 -3.54 -9.12 -11.69
N GLU A 83 -4.68 -9.29 -11.05
CA GLU A 83 -5.68 -8.25 -10.80
C GLU A 83 -6.23 -8.42 -9.38
N TYR A 84 -7.05 -7.46 -8.94
CA TYR A 84 -7.73 -7.60 -7.65
C TYR A 84 -8.69 -8.80 -7.67
N VAL A 85 -8.84 -9.49 -6.54
CA VAL A 85 -9.90 -10.50 -6.38
C VAL A 85 -11.27 -9.82 -6.41
N ASP A 86 -12.30 -10.50 -6.91
CA ASP A 86 -13.61 -9.89 -7.17
C ASP A 86 -14.31 -9.35 -5.92
N GLN A 87 -13.95 -9.86 -4.73
CA GLN A 87 -14.46 -9.42 -3.43
C GLN A 87 -13.77 -8.15 -2.89
N THR A 88 -12.80 -7.60 -3.62
CA THR A 88 -12.06 -6.42 -3.18
C THR A 88 -12.94 -5.19 -3.25
N GLN A 89 -13.11 -4.52 -2.12
CA GLN A 89 -13.81 -3.24 -2.01
C GLN A 89 -12.82 -2.10 -1.77
N PHE A 90 -13.21 -0.89 -2.19
CA PHE A 90 -12.45 0.33 -1.97
C PHE A 90 -13.34 1.31 -1.21
N ALA A 91 -12.94 1.66 0.02
CA ALA A 91 -13.65 2.69 0.77
C ALA A 91 -13.49 4.06 0.10
N TRP A 92 -12.34 4.27 -0.54
CA TRP A 92 -12.06 5.41 -1.40
C TRP A 92 -10.84 5.13 -2.27
N LEU A 93 -10.75 5.87 -3.37
CA LEU A 93 -9.63 5.93 -4.30
C LEU A 93 -9.29 7.40 -4.49
N GLU A 94 -8.06 7.79 -4.18
CA GLU A 94 -7.59 9.16 -4.31
C GLU A 94 -6.38 9.19 -5.24
N ASP A 95 -6.58 9.74 -6.43
CA ASP A 95 -5.55 9.97 -7.45
C ASP A 95 -5.23 11.46 -7.63
N PHE A 96 -5.86 12.35 -6.86
CA PHE A 96 -5.65 13.80 -6.82
C PHE A 96 -6.02 14.55 -8.11
N GLU A 97 -6.72 13.91 -9.05
CA GLU A 97 -7.14 14.52 -10.31
C GLU A 97 -8.40 15.41 -10.16
N ASP A 98 -9.21 15.18 -9.12
CA ASP A 98 -10.36 16.02 -8.77
C ASP A 98 -10.08 16.88 -7.52
N THR A 99 -9.56 18.09 -7.76
CA THR A 99 -9.28 19.04 -6.67
C THR A 99 -10.52 19.57 -5.94
N THR A 100 -11.73 19.29 -6.43
CA THR A 100 -12.98 19.76 -5.79
C THR A 100 -13.49 18.81 -4.71
N ASP A 101 -13.09 17.53 -4.74
CA ASP A 101 -13.52 16.52 -3.78
C ASP A 101 -12.37 15.61 -3.34
N LEU A 102 -11.38 16.21 -2.67
CA LEU A 102 -10.27 15.46 -2.09
C LEU A 102 -10.73 14.64 -0.88
N VAL A 103 -10.25 13.40 -0.82
CA VAL A 103 -10.41 12.46 0.30
C VAL A 103 -9.64 12.92 1.53
N LEU A 104 -8.54 13.64 1.34
CA LEU A 104 -7.66 14.08 2.42
C LEU A 104 -7.95 15.52 2.88
N GLU A 105 -7.91 15.73 4.19
CA GLU A 105 -7.90 17.05 4.81
C GLU A 105 -6.74 17.19 5.80
N ASN A 106 -6.25 18.42 5.99
CA ASN A 106 -5.30 18.71 7.07
C ASN A 106 -5.95 18.49 8.44
N THR A 107 -5.21 17.89 9.38
CA THR A 107 -5.66 17.83 10.77
C THR A 107 -5.55 19.20 11.43
N SER A 108 -6.24 19.41 12.54
CA SER A 108 -6.14 20.64 13.34
C SER A 108 -4.75 20.86 13.96
N ASN A 109 -3.93 19.80 14.06
CA ASN A 109 -2.55 19.88 14.55
C ASN A 109 -1.55 20.25 13.44
N SER A 110 -1.96 20.15 12.17
CA SER A 110 -1.12 20.41 11.01
C SER A 110 -0.71 21.88 10.97
N THR A 111 0.59 22.14 10.83
CA THR A 111 1.17 23.49 10.68
C THR A 111 1.66 23.77 9.26
N VAL A 112 1.53 22.76 8.38
CA VAL A 112 1.98 22.79 7.00
C VAL A 112 0.83 22.28 6.14
N PRO A 113 0.24 23.13 5.27
CA PRO A 113 -0.78 22.69 4.34
C PRO A 113 -0.17 21.78 3.27
N PHE A 114 -0.99 20.95 2.64
CA PHE A 114 -0.64 20.38 1.34
C PHE A 114 -1.14 21.28 0.21
N GLU A 115 -0.60 21.04 -0.98
CA GLU A 115 -1.05 21.59 -2.25
C GLU A 115 -1.14 20.47 -3.28
N ILE A 116 -1.88 20.68 -4.37
CA ILE A 116 -1.87 19.79 -5.53
C ILE A 116 -0.90 20.37 -6.55
N THR A 117 0.04 19.54 -7.02
CA THR A 117 1.04 19.92 -8.01
C THR A 117 0.80 19.20 -9.33
N SER A 118 1.00 19.91 -10.44
CA SER A 118 0.97 19.37 -11.81
C SER A 118 2.34 19.44 -12.49
N ASN A 119 3.42 19.65 -11.71
CA ASN A 119 4.77 19.58 -12.24
C ASN A 119 5.12 18.12 -12.57
N GLU A 120 5.47 17.85 -13.83
CA GLU A 120 5.81 16.51 -14.34
C GLU A 120 6.85 15.75 -13.49
N ASN A 121 7.78 16.46 -12.85
CA ASN A 121 8.81 15.85 -12.01
C ASN A 121 8.33 15.57 -10.58
N GLU A 122 7.14 16.02 -10.24
CA GLU A 122 6.52 15.93 -8.92
C GLU A 122 5.27 15.06 -8.92
N VAL A 123 4.77 14.63 -10.09
CA VAL A 123 3.63 13.72 -10.29
C VAL A 123 4.12 12.28 -10.44
N PHE A 124 3.35 11.28 -9.97
CA PHE A 124 3.68 9.87 -10.19
C PHE A 124 3.00 9.33 -11.45
N GLU A 125 1.68 9.49 -11.54
CA GLU A 125 0.84 9.06 -12.66
C GLU A 125 -0.25 10.13 -12.87
N GLY A 126 -0.81 10.25 -14.07
CA GLY A 126 -1.84 11.25 -14.34
C GLY A 126 -1.28 12.65 -14.54
N GLU A 127 -2.05 13.67 -14.16
CA GLU A 127 -1.69 15.08 -14.30
C GLU A 127 -1.36 15.73 -12.96
N GLN A 128 -1.76 15.12 -11.84
CA GLN A 128 -1.74 15.75 -10.52
C GLN A 128 -1.24 14.80 -9.42
N SER A 129 -0.69 15.39 -8.35
CA SER A 129 -0.36 14.67 -7.12
C SER A 129 -0.38 15.61 -5.91
N LEU A 130 -0.46 15.06 -4.71
CA LEU A 130 -0.35 15.85 -3.48
C LEU A 130 1.11 16.14 -3.16
N LYS A 131 1.41 17.39 -2.81
CA LYS A 131 2.70 17.88 -2.36
C LYS A 131 2.59 18.57 -1.00
N ALA A 132 3.58 18.37 -0.14
CA ALA A 132 3.76 19.21 1.05
C ALA A 132 5.24 19.56 1.25
N THR A 133 5.54 20.84 1.48
CA THR A 133 6.91 21.33 1.71
C THR A 133 7.06 21.88 3.12
N ILE A 134 7.79 21.18 3.98
CA ILE A 134 8.05 21.57 5.37
C ILE A 134 9.33 22.42 5.44
N ARG A 135 9.16 23.74 5.53
CA ARG A 135 10.29 24.69 5.63
C ARG A 135 10.71 24.94 7.09
N GLN A 136 9.75 25.22 7.97
CA GLN A 136 10.04 25.60 9.36
C GLN A 136 10.63 24.47 10.22
N LYS A 137 11.37 24.89 11.25
CA LYS A 137 11.77 24.00 12.36
C LYS A 137 10.52 23.63 13.15
N ARG A 138 10.37 22.35 13.50
CA ARG A 138 9.17 21.78 14.14
C ARG A 138 7.90 21.93 13.29
N GLY A 139 8.04 22.04 11.97
CA GLY A 139 6.88 21.95 11.08
C GLY A 139 6.30 20.54 11.09
N LEU A 140 5.02 20.45 11.40
CA LEU A 140 4.22 19.24 11.30
C LEU A 140 3.34 19.35 10.07
N PHE A 141 3.54 18.45 9.11
CA PHE A 141 2.54 18.08 8.12
C PHE A 141 1.75 16.90 8.68
N GLU A 142 0.43 16.99 8.67
CA GLU A 142 -0.46 15.88 9.01
C GLU A 142 -1.79 16.05 8.29
N VAL A 143 -2.20 14.97 7.62
CA VAL A 143 -3.47 14.86 6.90
C VAL A 143 -4.16 13.56 7.29
N LYS A 144 -5.47 13.54 7.16
CA LYS A 144 -6.29 12.34 7.38
C LYS A 144 -7.37 12.23 6.31
N ALA A 145 -7.91 11.02 6.13
CA ALA A 145 -9.15 10.84 5.39
C ALA A 145 -10.28 11.65 6.08
N ARG A 146 -10.91 12.54 5.31
CA ARG A 146 -11.99 13.43 5.72
C ARG A 146 -13.19 12.64 6.24
N ASP A 147 -13.60 11.65 5.46
CA ASP A 147 -14.71 10.76 5.76
C ASP A 147 -14.19 9.48 6.45
N PRO A 148 -14.53 9.24 7.73
CA PRO A 148 -14.05 8.05 8.44
C PRO A 148 -14.65 6.77 7.86
N TYR A 149 -13.81 5.76 7.72
CA TYR A 149 -14.21 4.40 7.40
C TYR A 149 -14.97 3.77 8.57
N ILE A 150 -16.11 3.14 8.30
CA ILE A 150 -16.88 2.37 9.28
C ILE A 150 -16.73 0.89 8.89
N LYS A 151 -16.57 0.03 9.89
CA LYS A 151 -16.46 -1.41 9.65
C LYS A 151 -17.82 -1.94 9.16
N GLU A 152 -17.83 -2.53 7.97
CA GLU A 152 -19.04 -3.03 7.30
C GLU A 152 -19.14 -4.57 7.27
N PHE A 153 -18.21 -5.29 7.90
CA PHE A 153 -18.09 -6.76 7.83
C PHE A 153 -18.15 -7.46 9.21
N ASP A 154 -18.74 -8.67 9.24
CA ASP A 154 -19.04 -9.44 10.45
C ASP A 154 -17.85 -10.25 11.02
N GLU A 155 -16.87 -10.62 10.18
CA GLU A 155 -15.67 -11.39 10.54
C GLU A 155 -14.40 -10.65 10.04
N PRO A 156 -13.15 -10.96 10.44
CA PRO A 156 -12.06 -10.00 10.33
C PRO A 156 -11.69 -9.71 8.87
N GLY A 157 -12.38 -8.74 8.29
CA GLY A 157 -12.13 -8.19 6.98
C GLY A 157 -10.72 -7.67 6.95
N LYS A 158 -9.98 -8.04 5.91
CA LYS A 158 -8.64 -7.52 5.71
C LYS A 158 -8.80 -6.06 5.33
N VAL A 159 -7.98 -5.19 5.92
CA VAL A 159 -7.98 -3.76 5.61
C VAL A 159 -6.54 -3.33 5.39
N TYR A 160 -6.29 -2.78 4.21
CA TYR A 160 -5.00 -2.30 3.79
C TYR A 160 -5.09 -0.90 3.23
N LEU A 161 -4.08 -0.08 3.52
CA LEU A 161 -3.82 1.11 2.76
C LEU A 161 -2.76 0.82 1.69
N GLU A 162 -3.03 1.21 0.45
CA GLU A 162 -2.03 1.36 -0.58
C GLU A 162 -1.69 2.83 -0.81
N ALA A 163 -0.42 3.13 -1.06
CA ALA A 163 0.02 4.48 -1.39
C ALA A 163 1.25 4.46 -2.30
N ASN A 164 1.29 5.39 -3.26
CA ASN A 164 2.50 5.80 -3.95
C ASN A 164 3.05 7.06 -3.29
N PHE A 165 4.36 7.09 -2.99
CA PHE A 165 4.98 8.21 -2.28
C PHE A 165 6.42 8.47 -2.72
N LYS A 166 6.85 9.72 -2.60
CA LYS A 166 8.24 10.18 -2.79
C LYS A 166 8.55 11.21 -1.72
N THR A 167 9.65 11.09 -0.97
CA THR A 167 9.82 11.95 0.22
C THR A 167 11.25 12.15 0.69
N ASP A 168 11.57 13.36 1.15
CA ASP A 168 12.83 13.74 1.80
C ASP A 168 12.85 13.42 3.31
N ILE A 169 11.68 13.09 3.86
CA ILE A 169 11.45 12.90 5.30
C ILE A 169 10.64 11.64 5.55
N GLU A 170 10.86 11.00 6.69
CA GLU A 170 10.03 9.87 7.10
C GLU A 170 8.58 10.32 7.31
N ILE A 171 7.63 9.55 6.78
CA ILE A 171 6.20 9.78 6.93
C ILE A 171 5.65 8.69 7.84
N GLY A 172 5.15 9.06 9.02
CA GLY A 172 4.40 8.17 9.88
C GLY A 172 2.97 8.00 9.37
N THR A 173 2.44 6.80 9.48
CA THR A 173 1.10 6.48 8.96
C THR A 173 0.36 5.49 9.82
N GLY A 174 -0.96 5.58 9.86
CA GLY A 174 -1.82 4.71 10.66
C GLY A 174 -3.26 5.17 10.66
N ILE A 175 -3.92 5.10 11.81
CA ILE A 175 -5.34 5.43 11.96
C ILE A 175 -5.58 6.42 13.10
N PHE A 176 -6.55 7.29 12.93
CA PHE A 176 -7.34 7.85 14.01
C PHE A 176 -8.56 6.96 14.22
N ALA A 177 -8.75 6.45 15.43
CA ALA A 177 -9.94 5.70 15.83
C ALA A 177 -10.86 6.62 16.63
N TYR A 178 -12.12 6.73 16.21
CA TYR A 178 -13.12 7.61 16.80
C TYR A 178 -14.22 6.83 17.51
N ARG A 179 -14.66 7.36 18.65
CA ARG A 179 -15.90 7.02 19.34
C ARG A 179 -16.57 8.32 19.79
N THR A 180 -17.86 8.27 20.12
CA THR A 180 -18.74 9.42 20.45
C THR A 180 -18.08 10.60 21.19
N SER A 181 -17.13 10.36 22.10
CA SER A 181 -16.45 11.41 22.87
C SER A 181 -14.92 11.29 22.94
N SER A 182 -14.30 10.46 22.09
CA SER A 182 -12.85 10.24 22.13
C SER A 182 -12.28 9.94 20.76
N SER A 183 -11.09 10.45 20.49
CA SER A 183 -10.24 10.01 19.39
C SER A 183 -8.90 9.49 19.91
N GLU A 184 -8.40 8.42 19.31
CA GLU A 184 -7.07 7.89 19.56
C GLU A 184 -6.29 7.88 18.24
N GLN A 185 -5.05 8.34 18.26
CA GLN A 185 -4.15 8.22 17.11
C GLN A 185 -3.21 7.04 17.33
N TYR A 186 -3.15 6.14 16.36
CA TYR A 186 -2.26 5.00 16.36
C TYR A 186 -1.39 4.98 15.10
N THR A 187 -0.08 5.17 15.27
CA THR A 187 0.89 5.01 14.19
C THR A 187 1.20 3.54 13.97
N LYS A 188 0.93 3.04 12.75
CA LYS A 188 1.15 1.65 12.36
C LYS A 188 2.52 1.42 11.73
N ALA A 189 2.95 2.33 10.86
CA ALA A 189 4.12 2.15 10.01
C ALA A 189 4.77 3.49 9.67
N PHE A 190 5.96 3.39 9.08
CA PHE A 190 6.72 4.54 8.60
C PHE A 190 7.14 4.30 7.15
N MET A 191 6.94 5.31 6.31
CA MET A 191 7.46 5.37 4.95
C MET A 191 8.84 6.01 5.00
N ASN A 192 9.87 5.21 4.66
CA ASN A 192 11.25 5.67 4.66
C ASN A 192 11.51 6.68 3.55
N LYS A 193 12.55 7.50 3.71
CA LYS A 193 12.98 8.48 2.70
C LYS A 193 13.23 7.84 1.34
N SER A 194 12.80 8.53 0.30
CA SER A 194 12.98 8.16 -1.11
C SER A 194 13.04 9.43 -1.98
N PRO A 195 14.04 10.32 -1.77
CA PRO A 195 14.03 11.68 -2.33
C PRO A 195 14.01 11.71 -3.87
N ASN A 196 14.52 10.66 -4.51
CA ASN A 196 14.70 10.59 -5.97
C ASN A 196 13.85 9.51 -6.63
N GLU A 197 12.99 8.81 -5.88
CA GLU A 197 12.23 7.69 -6.41
C GLU A 197 10.84 7.59 -5.78
N TRP A 198 9.85 7.37 -6.62
CA TRP A 198 8.52 6.98 -6.17
C TRP A 198 8.54 5.53 -5.72
N LYS A 199 7.92 5.26 -4.56
CA LYS A 199 7.76 3.93 -4.00
C LYS A 199 6.28 3.65 -3.79
N LYS A 200 5.89 2.38 -3.91
CA LYS A 200 4.58 1.90 -3.47
C LYS A 200 4.72 1.11 -2.17
N ILE A 201 3.78 1.33 -1.25
CA ILE A 201 3.70 0.63 0.03
C ILE A 201 2.30 0.11 0.30
N TYR A 202 2.23 -0.99 1.05
CA TYR A 202 1.02 -1.65 1.51
C TYR A 202 1.05 -1.68 3.04
N ILE A 203 0.12 -0.99 3.70
CA ILE A 203 0.03 -0.91 5.16
C ILE A 203 -1.14 -1.76 5.64
N ASN A 204 -0.83 -2.80 6.40
CA ASN A 204 -1.81 -3.70 6.97
C ASN A 204 -2.42 -3.11 8.24
N LEU A 205 -3.66 -2.62 8.13
CA LEU A 205 -4.45 -2.06 9.22
C LEU A 205 -5.36 -3.10 9.89
N THR A 206 -5.56 -4.25 9.24
CA THR A 206 -6.45 -5.36 9.64
C THR A 206 -6.45 -5.64 11.14
N LYS A 207 -5.29 -5.99 11.71
CA LYS A 207 -5.21 -6.35 13.14
C LYS A 207 -5.66 -5.19 14.03
N LYS A 208 -5.20 -3.98 13.73
CA LYS A 208 -5.43 -2.84 14.62
C LYS A 208 -6.90 -2.40 14.57
N ILE A 209 -7.51 -2.37 13.39
CA ILE A 209 -8.94 -2.05 13.24
C ILE A 209 -9.80 -3.08 13.98
N ASN A 210 -9.47 -4.37 13.85
CA ASN A 210 -10.20 -5.45 14.54
C ASN A 210 -9.99 -5.52 16.05
N GLU A 211 -9.07 -4.73 16.64
CA GLU A 211 -8.95 -4.57 18.10
C GLU A 211 -10.03 -3.65 18.68
N TYR A 212 -10.68 -2.83 17.85
CA TYR A 212 -11.73 -1.90 18.29
C TYR A 212 -13.13 -2.50 18.07
N PRO A 213 -14.10 -2.18 18.96
CA PRO A 213 -15.50 -2.52 18.75
C PRO A 213 -16.09 -1.89 17.47
N ASP A 214 -17.15 -2.49 16.92
CA ASP A 214 -17.80 -2.03 15.67
C ASP A 214 -18.42 -0.62 15.77
N SER A 215 -18.59 -0.08 16.98
CA SER A 215 -19.04 1.31 17.19
C SER A 215 -17.97 2.37 16.83
N TYR A 216 -16.76 1.95 16.49
CA TYR A 216 -15.67 2.84 16.11
C TYR A 216 -15.67 3.11 14.60
N SER A 217 -15.26 4.32 14.24
CA SER A 217 -14.89 4.68 12.87
C SER A 217 -13.42 5.07 12.80
N PHE A 218 -12.84 5.02 11.60
CA PHE A 218 -11.40 5.13 11.41
C PHE A 218 -11.06 6.09 10.26
N SER A 219 -10.30 7.14 10.55
CA SER A 219 -9.64 7.91 9.48
C SER A 219 -8.21 7.43 9.36
N PHE A 220 -7.83 7.03 8.15
CA PHE A 220 -6.42 6.89 7.80
C PHE A 220 -5.68 8.23 7.97
N PHE A 221 -4.41 8.22 8.43
CA PHE A 221 -3.59 9.43 8.47
C PHE A 221 -2.16 9.24 7.95
N LEU A 222 -1.58 10.36 7.50
CA LEU A 222 -0.19 10.52 7.11
C LEU A 222 0.38 11.76 7.81
N GLY A 223 1.56 11.65 8.41
CA GLY A 223 2.18 12.78 9.08
C GLY A 223 3.70 12.75 9.04
N ALA A 224 4.31 13.92 8.95
CA ALA A 224 5.75 14.11 8.95
C ALA A 224 6.13 15.32 9.81
N LEU A 225 7.07 15.11 10.75
CA LEU A 225 7.55 16.14 11.67
C LEU A 225 9.01 16.49 11.37
N LYS A 226 9.25 17.70 10.88
CA LYS A 226 10.61 18.19 10.63
C LYS A 226 11.22 18.83 11.87
N LYS A 227 12.22 18.17 12.46
CA LYS A 227 12.87 18.64 13.70
C LYS A 227 13.91 19.77 13.49
N SER A 228 14.51 19.90 12.30
CA SER A 228 15.54 20.90 11.97
C SER A 228 14.99 22.08 11.16
N ALA A 229 15.74 23.18 11.09
CA ALA A 229 15.39 24.34 10.26
C ALA A 229 15.78 24.15 8.78
N ASN A 230 16.91 23.52 8.48
CA ASN A 230 17.42 23.29 7.13
C ASN A 230 17.95 21.84 6.95
N PRO A 231 18.01 21.33 5.71
CA PRO A 231 17.31 21.86 4.52
C PRO A 231 15.78 21.71 4.66
N PRO A 232 14.95 22.36 3.84
CA PRO A 232 13.54 22.02 3.69
C PRO A 232 13.36 20.53 3.38
N ALA A 233 12.20 19.97 3.73
CA ALA A 233 11.84 18.61 3.34
C ALA A 233 10.53 18.65 2.57
N THR A 234 10.48 17.96 1.43
CA THR A 234 9.29 17.83 0.62
C THR A 234 8.84 16.38 0.59
N LEU A 235 7.54 16.18 0.56
CA LEU A 235 6.91 14.88 0.33
C LEU A 235 5.84 15.00 -0.74
N TYR A 236 5.62 13.88 -1.42
CA TYR A 236 4.63 13.71 -2.47
C TYR A 236 3.85 12.43 -2.20
N LEU A 237 2.55 12.46 -2.47
CA LEU A 237 1.63 11.34 -2.33
C LEU A 237 0.79 11.26 -3.60
N ASP A 238 0.52 10.03 -4.02
CA ASP A 238 -0.30 9.73 -5.19
C ASP A 238 -0.98 8.37 -5.00
N ASN A 239 -2.08 8.14 -5.71
CA ASN A 239 -2.74 6.84 -5.82
C ASN A 239 -3.02 6.15 -4.47
N LEU A 240 -3.62 6.89 -3.55
CA LEU A 240 -4.00 6.37 -2.23
C LEU A 240 -5.27 5.52 -2.35
N LYS A 241 -5.27 4.38 -1.68
CA LYS A 241 -6.43 3.46 -1.67
C LYS A 241 -6.61 2.87 -0.28
N LEU A 242 -7.83 2.90 0.25
CA LEU A 242 -8.21 2.08 1.40
C LEU A 242 -9.00 0.88 0.91
N VAL A 243 -8.37 -0.28 0.97
CA VAL A 243 -8.83 -1.53 0.37
C VAL A 243 -9.29 -2.48 1.47
N TYR A 244 -10.45 -3.08 1.30
CA TYR A 244 -10.99 -4.03 2.27
C TYR A 244 -11.77 -5.18 1.63
N PHE A 245 -12.02 -6.24 2.41
CA PHE A 245 -12.98 -7.28 2.06
C PHE A 245 -14.28 -7.06 2.82
N GLU A 246 -15.39 -7.17 2.12
CA GLU A 246 -16.73 -7.32 2.70
C GLU A 246 -16.90 -8.72 3.31
#